data_AF-A0A2V7E3F8-F1
#
_entry.id   AF-A0A2V7E3F8-F1
#
_cell.length_a   1.000
_cell.length_b   1.000
_cell.length_c   1.000
_cell.angle_alpha   90.00
_cell.angle_beta   90.00
_cell.angle_gamma   90.00
#
_symmetry.space_group_name_H-M   'P 1'
#
loop_
_entity.id
_entity.type
_entity.pdbx_description
1 polymer ?
#
loop_
_entity_poly.entity_id
_entity_poly.type
_entity_poly.pdbx_seq_one_letter_code
_entity_poly.pdbx_strand_id
1 'polypeptide(L)'
;WERPLRRSVRTRLTVDHVLASAALPFMFPAVRLGDDWYGDGGVRLHAPLSPAIHLGARRILAVSTRYQPTHEEADRPAVYGYPAPAQVAGILLDAIFLDLIDYDALVLERLNRLLGKLPRQEWGDLRPVDLLVLRPSQDLAKLAADCESRLPRGLRFLTRGLGTHETSRPALLSLLMFLPEYLQPLIRIGESDVEARLDEIAAFVTD
;
A
#
# COMPACT_ATOMS: atom_id res chain seq x y z
N TRP A 1 6.66 20.52 6.42
CA TRP A 1 7.45 20.05 5.28
C TRP A 1 6.88 20.66 4.03
N GLU A 2 7.69 21.38 3.26
CA GLU A 2 7.24 22.13 2.08
C GLU A 2 8.22 21.90 0.93
N ARG A 3 7.70 21.33 -0.16
CA ARG A 3 8.37 21.05 -1.43
C ARG A 3 7.37 21.36 -2.55
N PRO A 4 7.82 21.58 -3.81
CA PRO A 4 6.94 21.96 -4.91
C PRO A 4 5.70 21.08 -5.12
N LEU A 5 5.78 19.79 -4.74
CA LEU A 5 4.69 18.82 -4.88
C LEU A 5 4.21 18.22 -3.55
N ARG A 6 4.68 18.74 -2.40
CA ARG A 6 4.32 18.23 -1.06
C ARG A 6 4.23 19.38 -0.07
N ARG A 7 3.09 19.51 0.61
CA ARG A 7 2.89 20.52 1.66
C ARG A 7 2.24 19.88 2.87
N SER A 8 2.83 20.07 4.04
CA SER A 8 2.19 19.74 5.32
C SER A 8 1.57 20.99 5.92
N VAL A 9 0.27 20.93 6.22
CA VAL A 9 -0.46 22.03 6.86
C VAL A 9 -0.98 21.55 8.21
N ARG A 10 -0.82 22.36 9.25
CA ARG A 10 -1.44 22.08 10.55
C ARG A 10 -2.95 22.24 10.40
N THR A 11 -3.70 21.16 10.56
CA THR A 11 -5.16 21.16 10.43
C THR A 11 -5.80 20.23 11.46
N ARG A 12 -7.11 20.36 11.65
CA ARG A 12 -7.92 19.38 12.39
C ARG A 12 -8.47 18.38 11.38
N LEU A 13 -8.13 17.11 11.55
CA LEU A 13 -8.65 16.04 10.69
C LEU A 13 -10.17 15.89 10.90
N THR A 14 -10.89 15.80 9.78
CA THR A 14 -12.34 15.58 9.71
C THR A 14 -12.63 14.35 8.86
N VAL A 15 -13.88 13.92 8.81
CA VAL A 15 -14.32 12.82 7.93
C VAL A 15 -13.98 13.11 6.47
N ASP A 16 -14.13 14.36 6.02
CA ASP A 16 -13.79 14.74 4.64
C ASP A 16 -12.32 14.51 4.30
N HIS A 17 -11.41 14.64 5.27
CA HIS A 17 -9.99 14.33 5.05
C HIS A 17 -9.78 12.83 4.81
N VAL A 18 -10.53 11.98 5.53
CA VAL A 18 -10.50 10.53 5.34
C VAL A 18 -11.12 10.15 3.99
N LEU A 19 -12.28 10.73 3.65
CA LEU A 19 -12.93 10.50 2.37
C LEU A 19 -12.06 10.95 1.20
N ALA A 20 -11.41 12.11 1.30
CA ALA A 20 -10.45 12.60 0.31
C ALA A 20 -9.31 11.59 0.11
N SER A 21 -8.72 11.10 1.20
CA SER A 21 -7.61 10.15 1.14
C SER A 21 -7.99 8.79 0.53
N ALA A 22 -9.26 8.41 0.57
CA ALA A 22 -9.80 7.15 0.05
C ALA A 22 -10.58 7.32 -1.27
N ALA A 23 -10.57 8.51 -1.86
CA ALA A 23 -11.33 8.81 -3.07
C ALA A 23 -10.63 8.28 -4.32
N LEU A 24 -10.66 6.95 -4.48
CA LEU A 24 -10.06 6.22 -5.60
C LEU A 24 -10.54 6.80 -6.94
N PRO A 25 -9.63 7.17 -7.86
CA PRO A 25 -9.99 7.69 -9.17
C PRO A 25 -10.98 6.78 -9.90
N PHE A 26 -11.95 7.38 -10.61
CA PHE A 26 -13.01 6.69 -11.36
C PHE A 26 -14.03 5.91 -10.52
N MET A 27 -13.77 5.65 -9.24
CA MET A 27 -14.65 4.91 -8.33
C MET A 27 -15.39 5.82 -7.36
N PHE A 28 -14.71 6.83 -6.83
CA PHE A 28 -15.26 7.77 -5.87
C PHE A 28 -15.06 9.22 -6.34
N PRO A 29 -16.00 10.12 -6.02
CA PRO A 29 -15.87 11.54 -6.36
C PRO A 29 -14.72 12.18 -5.59
N ALA A 30 -14.07 13.17 -6.20
CA ALA A 30 -13.13 14.01 -5.49
C ALA A 30 -13.83 14.74 -4.34
N VAL A 31 -13.12 14.96 -3.25
CA VAL A 31 -13.62 15.62 -2.04
C VAL A 31 -13.01 17.01 -1.94
N ARG A 32 -13.85 18.02 -1.70
CA ARG A 32 -13.38 19.39 -1.54
C ARG A 32 -12.88 19.62 -0.13
N LEU A 33 -11.64 20.08 0.02
CA LEU A 33 -11.08 20.52 1.30
C LEU A 33 -10.59 21.96 1.15
N GLY A 34 -11.24 22.91 1.83
CA GLY A 34 -11.01 24.34 1.59
C GLY A 34 -11.37 24.73 0.15
N ASP A 35 -10.38 25.25 -0.59
CA ASP A 35 -10.58 25.76 -1.95
C ASP A 35 -10.19 24.77 -3.06
N ASP A 36 -9.60 23.63 -2.70
CA ASP A 36 -9.08 22.64 -3.64
C ASP A 36 -9.86 21.31 -3.60
N TRP A 37 -9.73 20.53 -4.68
CA TRP A 37 -10.29 19.18 -4.80
C TRP A 37 -9.20 18.13 -4.58
N TYR A 38 -9.52 17.15 -3.75
CA TYR A 38 -8.61 16.08 -3.34
C TYR A 38 -9.16 14.72 -3.77
N GLY A 39 -8.25 13.85 -4.17
CA GLY A 39 -8.50 12.44 -4.47
C GLY A 39 -7.57 11.56 -3.66
N ASP A 40 -7.62 10.26 -3.92
CA ASP A 40 -6.82 9.25 -3.23
C ASP A 40 -5.33 9.61 -3.13
N GLY A 41 -4.79 9.48 -1.92
CA GLY A 41 -3.42 9.85 -1.61
C GLY A 41 -2.37 8.90 -2.20
N GLY A 42 -2.72 7.64 -2.43
CA GLY A 42 -1.85 6.60 -2.98
C GLY A 42 -1.41 6.88 -4.42
N VAL A 43 -2.25 7.55 -5.20
CA VAL A 43 -2.01 7.83 -6.64
C VAL A 43 -0.71 8.62 -6.89
N ARG A 44 -0.26 9.45 -5.94
CA ARG A 44 0.95 10.28 -6.06
C ARG A 44 1.95 10.09 -4.92
N LEU A 45 1.74 9.11 -4.04
CA LEU A 45 2.59 8.92 -2.86
C LEU A 45 3.86 8.13 -3.21
N HIS A 46 4.82 8.80 -3.86
CA HIS A 46 6.08 8.18 -4.29
C HIS A 46 7.07 7.82 -3.17
N ALA A 47 6.83 8.29 -1.93
CA ALA A 47 7.71 8.06 -0.77
C ALA A 47 6.88 7.99 0.52
N PRO A 48 6.20 6.87 0.80
CA PRO A 48 5.31 6.72 1.94
C PRO A 48 5.99 6.90 3.30
N LEU A 49 7.29 6.64 3.43
CA LEU A 49 8.05 6.78 4.67
C LEU A 49 8.52 8.23 4.91
N SER A 50 8.66 9.02 3.84
CA SER A 50 9.20 10.38 3.89
C SER A 50 8.47 11.31 4.87
N PRO A 51 7.12 11.34 4.96
CA PRO A 51 6.43 12.14 5.96
C PRO A 51 6.82 11.80 7.41
N ALA A 52 6.92 10.51 7.75
CA ALA A 52 7.30 10.07 9.10
C ALA A 52 8.75 10.46 9.43
N ILE A 53 9.67 10.27 8.47
CA ILE A 53 11.08 10.67 8.62
C ILE A 53 11.19 12.18 8.87
N HIS A 54 10.49 13.00 8.07
CA HIS A 54 10.47 14.46 8.23
C HIS A 54 9.83 14.94 9.53
N LEU A 55 8.91 14.16 10.10
CA LEU A 55 8.29 14.46 11.39
C LEU A 55 9.17 14.11 12.60
N GLY A 56 10.32 13.45 12.41
CA GLY A 56 11.19 13.11 13.53
C GLY A 56 11.37 11.62 13.77
N ALA A 57 10.75 10.74 12.96
CA ALA A 57 10.86 9.30 13.17
C ALA A 57 12.34 8.84 13.09
N ARG A 58 12.73 8.02 14.07
CA ARG A 58 14.00 7.27 14.09
C ARG A 58 13.78 5.78 13.86
N ARG A 59 12.55 5.32 14.10
CA ARG A 59 12.10 3.95 13.85
C ARG A 59 10.73 4.02 13.20
N ILE A 60 10.52 3.21 12.18
CA ILE A 60 9.27 3.14 11.44
C ILE A 60 8.82 1.69 11.38
N LEU A 61 7.64 1.42 11.92
CA LEU A 61 6.91 0.18 11.69
C LEU A 61 5.95 0.42 10.51
N ALA A 62 6.27 -0.13 9.35
CA ALA A 62 5.44 -0.01 8.16
C ALA A 62 4.57 -1.26 8.00
N VAL A 63 3.27 -1.06 7.84
CA VAL A 63 2.31 -2.15 7.55
C VAL A 63 1.92 -2.05 6.09
N SER A 64 2.39 -3.00 5.29
CA SER A 64 1.98 -3.14 3.89
C SER A 64 0.81 -4.10 3.79
N THR A 65 -0.13 -3.81 2.88
CA THR A 65 -1.23 -4.71 2.54
C THR A 65 -0.85 -5.67 1.41
N ARG A 66 0.41 -5.64 0.94
CA ARG A 66 0.88 -6.49 -0.14
C ARG A 66 1.53 -7.76 0.36
N TYR A 67 1.03 -8.87 -0.17
CA TYR A 67 1.69 -10.15 -0.08
C TYR A 67 2.99 -10.15 -0.89
N GLN A 68 4.06 -10.67 -0.29
CA GLN A 68 5.32 -10.90 -0.98
C GLN A 68 5.32 -12.32 -1.53
N PRO A 69 5.24 -12.50 -2.87
CA PRO A 69 5.24 -13.83 -3.46
C PRO A 69 6.59 -14.52 -3.26
N THR A 70 6.54 -15.83 -3.09
CA THR A 70 7.73 -16.68 -3.17
C THR A 70 8.32 -16.68 -4.58
N HIS A 71 9.58 -17.07 -4.74
CA HIS A 71 10.21 -17.20 -6.07
C HIS A 71 9.42 -18.16 -6.97
N GLU A 72 8.97 -19.29 -6.42
CA GLU A 72 8.16 -20.28 -7.14
C GLU A 72 6.82 -19.71 -7.62
N GLU A 73 6.20 -18.79 -6.88
CA GLU A 73 4.97 -18.13 -7.31
C GLU A 73 5.22 -16.98 -8.30
N ALA A 74 6.38 -16.33 -8.22
CA ALA A 74 6.78 -15.26 -9.13
C ALA A 74 7.13 -15.80 -10.52
N ASP A 75 7.70 -17.01 -10.59
CA ASP A 75 8.09 -17.65 -11.85
C ASP A 75 6.91 -18.27 -12.63
N ARG A 76 5.71 -18.31 -12.03
CA ARG A 76 4.51 -18.78 -12.73
C ARG A 76 4.08 -17.75 -13.77
N PRO A 77 3.90 -18.14 -15.05
CA PRO A 77 3.43 -17.23 -16.08
C PRO A 77 2.04 -16.70 -15.72
N ALA A 78 1.95 -15.38 -15.52
CA ALA A 78 0.70 -14.70 -15.19
C ALA A 78 -0.26 -14.59 -16.39
N VAL A 79 0.23 -14.81 -17.61
CA VAL A 79 -0.53 -14.72 -18.87
C VAL A 79 -0.07 -15.82 -19.83
N TYR A 80 -1.02 -16.51 -20.45
CA TYR A 80 -0.77 -17.38 -21.60
C TYR A 80 -1.24 -16.68 -22.88
N GLY A 81 -0.31 -16.37 -23.79
CA GLY A 81 -0.62 -15.71 -25.08
C GLY A 81 -0.52 -14.17 -25.05
N TYR A 82 -1.12 -13.50 -26.04
CA TYR A 82 -1.11 -12.04 -26.15
C TYR A 82 -2.17 -11.43 -25.23
N PRO A 83 -1.83 -10.41 -24.41
CA PRO A 83 -2.76 -9.88 -23.43
C PRO A 83 -3.91 -9.13 -24.10
N ALA A 84 -5.15 -9.41 -23.68
CA ALA A 84 -6.31 -8.67 -24.15
C ALA A 84 -6.25 -7.19 -23.68
N PRO A 85 -6.85 -6.23 -24.41
CA PRO A 85 -6.84 -4.82 -24.01
C PRO A 85 -7.36 -4.55 -22.58
N ALA A 86 -8.35 -5.33 -22.12
CA ALA A 86 -8.85 -5.24 -20.74
C ALA A 86 -7.81 -5.66 -19.70
N GLN A 87 -6.97 -6.66 -20.00
CA GLN A 87 -5.88 -7.08 -19.13
C GLN A 87 -4.79 -6.00 -19.05
N VAL A 88 -4.44 -5.38 -20.18
CA VAL A 88 -3.51 -4.25 -20.20
C VAL A 88 -4.04 -3.08 -19.38
N ALA A 89 -5.34 -2.77 -19.49
CA ALA A 89 -5.98 -1.76 -18.66
C ALA A 89 -5.94 -2.11 -17.16
N GLY A 90 -6.16 -3.38 -16.81
CA GLY A 90 -6.02 -3.88 -15.43
C GLY A 90 -4.61 -3.69 -14.88
N ILE A 91 -3.58 -4.06 -15.65
CA ILE A 91 -2.17 -3.87 -15.26
C ILE A 91 -1.84 -2.39 -15.07
N LEU A 92 -2.34 -1.51 -15.94
CA LEU A 92 -2.14 -0.07 -15.82
C LEU A 92 -2.84 0.50 -14.57
N LEU A 93 -4.03 0.00 -14.23
CA LEU A 93 -4.72 0.36 -12.99
C LEU A 93 -3.94 -0.12 -11.76
N ASP A 94 -3.47 -1.37 -11.75
CA ASP A 94 -2.65 -1.91 -10.66
C ASP A 94 -1.33 -1.14 -10.49
N ALA A 95 -0.77 -0.59 -11.57
CA ALA A 95 0.41 0.26 -11.53
C ALA A 95 0.14 1.62 -10.84
N ILE A 96 -1.08 2.14 -10.88
CA ILE A 96 -1.47 3.35 -10.13
C ILE A 96 -1.55 3.03 -8.63
N PHE A 97 -1.89 1.80 -8.27
CA PHE A 97 -2.01 1.31 -6.89
C PHE A 97 -0.76 0.58 -6.39
N LEU A 98 0.39 0.80 -7.02
CA LEU A 98 1.65 0.24 -6.54
C LEU A 98 1.89 0.71 -5.10
N ASP A 99 1.82 -0.22 -4.16
CA ASP A 99 2.39 -0.02 -2.83
C ASP A 99 3.89 0.17 -3.01
N LEU A 100 4.35 1.39 -2.70
CA LEU A 100 5.72 1.86 -2.90
C LEU A 100 6.58 1.64 -1.65
N ILE A 101 6.04 1.01 -0.61
CA ILE A 101 6.79 0.69 0.61
C ILE A 101 8.06 -0.11 0.25
N ASP A 102 8.02 -1.05 -0.69
CA ASP A 102 9.20 -1.85 -1.06
C ASP A 102 10.33 -0.99 -1.64
N TYR A 103 10.01 -0.09 -2.56
CA TYR A 103 11.00 0.79 -3.17
C TYR A 103 11.55 1.79 -2.14
N ASP A 104 10.67 2.39 -1.35
CA ASP A 104 11.07 3.38 -0.33
C ASP A 104 11.91 2.71 0.78
N ALA A 105 11.60 1.47 1.16
CA ALA A 105 12.39 0.65 2.08
C ALA A 105 13.81 0.39 1.54
N LEU A 106 13.93 -0.02 0.27
CA LEU A 106 15.24 -0.24 -0.36
C LEU A 106 16.09 1.03 -0.42
N VAL A 107 15.46 2.17 -0.70
CA VAL A 107 16.14 3.48 -0.68
C VAL A 107 16.61 3.80 0.73
N LEU A 108 15.76 3.60 1.75
CA LEU A 108 16.10 3.86 3.15
C LEU A 108 17.24 2.97 3.66
N GLU A 109 17.18 1.66 3.41
CA GLU A 109 18.24 0.72 3.77
C GLU A 109 19.56 1.07 3.10
N ARG A 110 19.52 1.46 1.82
CA ARG A 110 20.71 1.92 1.08
C ARG A 110 21.28 3.19 1.71
N LEU A 111 20.44 4.15 2.08
CA LEU A 111 20.87 5.37 2.75
C LEU A 111 21.49 5.08 4.12
N ASN A 112 20.86 4.25 4.95
CA ASN A 112 21.41 3.82 6.23
C ASN A 112 22.79 3.19 6.08
N ARG A 113 22.95 2.30 5.09
CA ARG A 113 24.24 1.65 4.78
C ARG A 113 25.31 2.65 4.33
N LEU A 114 24.94 3.66 3.55
CA LEU A 114 25.88 4.69 3.11
C LEU A 114 26.28 5.61 4.28
N LEU A 115 25.32 6.03 5.10
CA LEU A 115 25.60 6.81 6.31
C LEU A 115 26.51 6.06 7.29
N GLY A 116 26.32 4.74 7.44
CA GLY A 116 27.19 3.90 8.26
C GLY A 116 28.65 3.82 7.79
N LYS A 117 28.94 4.21 6.53
CA LYS A 117 30.30 4.28 5.98
C LYS A 117 30.92 5.68 6.09
N LEU A 118 30.12 6.70 6.38
CA LEU A 118 30.57 8.09 6.49
C LEU A 118 30.81 8.47 7.95
N PRO A 119 31.83 9.30 8.25
CA PRO A 119 31.98 9.93 9.55
C PRO A 119 30.72 10.74 9.91
N ARG A 120 30.33 10.74 11.20
CA ARG A 120 29.11 11.42 11.68
C ARG A 120 29.07 12.91 11.35
N GLN A 121 30.22 13.57 11.23
CA GLN A 121 30.29 14.99 10.87
C GLN A 121 29.81 15.26 9.43
N GLU A 122 29.84 14.25 8.55
CA GLU A 122 29.47 14.35 7.14
C GLU A 122 28.01 13.98 6.87
N TRP A 123 27.25 13.59 7.90
CA TRP A 123 25.85 13.19 7.74
C TRP A 123 24.93 14.37 7.39
N GLY A 124 25.33 15.59 7.73
CA GLY A 124 24.47 16.77 7.63
C GLY A 124 23.20 16.59 8.48
N ASP A 125 22.03 16.86 7.89
CA ASP A 125 20.73 16.69 8.55
C ASP A 125 20.19 15.25 8.47
N LEU A 126 20.91 14.34 7.79
CA LEU A 126 20.49 12.96 7.65
C LEU A 126 20.79 12.17 8.93
N ARG A 127 19.96 11.15 9.17
CA ARG A 127 20.17 10.20 10.27
C ARG A 127 19.72 8.81 9.84
N PRO A 128 20.33 7.75 10.39
CA PRO A 128 19.81 6.40 10.25
C PRO A 128 18.38 6.32 10.79
N VAL A 129 17.54 5.56 10.10
CA VAL A 129 16.17 5.26 10.53
C VAL A 129 15.95 3.76 10.41
N ASP A 130 15.65 3.09 11.51
CA ASP A 130 15.35 1.66 11.44
C ASP A 130 13.94 1.45 10.90
N LEU A 131 13.78 0.44 10.07
CA LEU A 131 12.53 0.12 9.39
C LEU A 131 12.21 -1.35 9.64
N LEU A 132 11.02 -1.59 10.18
CA LEU A 132 10.42 -2.91 10.25
C LEU A 132 9.18 -2.92 9.36
N VAL A 133 9.15 -3.80 8.35
CA VAL A 133 8.00 -3.92 7.44
C VAL A 133 7.23 -5.20 7.75
N LEU A 134 5.95 -5.03 8.07
CA LEU A 134 4.98 -6.10 8.22
C LEU A 134 4.22 -6.27 6.90
N ARG A 135 4.03 -7.53 6.50
CA ARG A 135 3.31 -7.93 5.30
C ARG A 135 2.37 -9.07 5.65
N PRO A 136 1.21 -9.18 4.98
CA PRO A 136 0.34 -10.32 5.17
C PRO A 136 1.07 -11.61 4.76
N SER A 137 0.87 -12.69 5.51
CA SER A 137 1.38 -14.03 5.16
C SER A 137 0.67 -14.67 3.97
N GLN A 138 -0.46 -14.11 3.56
CA GLN A 138 -1.32 -14.63 2.50
C GLN A 138 -1.68 -13.55 1.48
N ASP A 139 -1.98 -13.99 0.26
CA ASP A 139 -2.42 -13.09 -0.82
C ASP A 139 -3.86 -12.62 -0.60
N LEU A 140 -3.99 -11.39 -0.12
CA LEU A 140 -5.26 -10.74 0.14
C LEU A 140 -6.12 -10.54 -1.11
N ALA A 141 -5.52 -10.50 -2.31
CA ALA A 141 -6.25 -10.39 -3.56
C ALA A 141 -6.89 -11.73 -3.95
N LYS A 142 -6.21 -12.86 -3.68
CA LYS A 142 -6.80 -14.21 -3.85
C LYS A 142 -7.99 -14.39 -2.91
N LEU A 143 -7.83 -14.03 -1.64
CA LEU A 143 -8.91 -14.05 -0.64
C LEU A 143 -10.12 -13.21 -1.09
N ALA A 144 -9.89 -12.06 -1.71
CA ALA A 144 -10.94 -11.20 -2.23
C ALA A 144 -11.66 -11.82 -3.43
N ALA A 145 -10.94 -12.49 -4.33
CA ALA A 145 -11.50 -13.19 -5.49
C ALA A 145 -12.46 -14.32 -5.07
N ASP A 146 -12.11 -15.09 -4.03
CA ASP A 146 -12.98 -16.15 -3.49
C ASP A 146 -14.33 -15.60 -2.98
N CYS A 147 -14.34 -14.33 -2.56
CA CYS A 147 -15.52 -13.64 -2.05
C CYS A 147 -16.27 -12.85 -3.15
N GLU A 148 -15.78 -12.77 -4.40
CA GLU A 148 -16.35 -11.94 -5.48
C GLU A 148 -17.82 -12.27 -5.76
N SER A 149 -18.21 -13.55 -5.62
CA SER A 149 -19.58 -14.02 -5.86
C SER A 149 -20.62 -13.34 -4.96
N ARG A 150 -20.21 -12.81 -3.80
CA ARG A 150 -21.06 -12.14 -2.80
C ARG A 150 -21.21 -10.64 -3.04
N LEU A 151 -20.52 -10.07 -4.03
CA LEU A 151 -20.64 -8.64 -4.33
C LEU A 151 -22.02 -8.24 -4.84
N PRO A 152 -22.49 -7.01 -4.54
CA PRO A 152 -23.65 -6.43 -5.20
C PRO A 152 -23.50 -6.45 -6.72
N ARG A 153 -24.61 -6.63 -7.44
CA ARG A 153 -24.60 -6.82 -8.91
C ARG A 153 -23.86 -5.74 -9.68
N GLY A 154 -23.92 -4.47 -9.24
CA GLY A 154 -23.21 -3.35 -9.86
C GLY A 154 -21.68 -3.45 -9.72
N LEU A 155 -21.19 -3.74 -8.52
CA LEU A 155 -19.76 -3.96 -8.26
C LEU A 155 -19.24 -5.18 -9.02
N ARG A 156 -20.01 -6.27 -9.04
CA ARG A 156 -19.67 -7.47 -9.81
C ARG A 156 -19.62 -7.24 -11.33
N PHE A 157 -20.40 -6.29 -11.85
CA PHE A 157 -20.32 -5.92 -13.26
C PHE A 157 -19.04 -5.13 -13.56
N LEU A 158 -18.66 -4.21 -12.67
CA LEU A 158 -17.41 -3.45 -12.77
C LEU A 158 -16.18 -4.37 -12.72
N THR A 159 -16.14 -5.33 -11.78
CA THR A 159 -15.02 -6.27 -11.67
C THR A 159 -14.87 -7.11 -12.94
N ARG A 160 -15.97 -7.66 -13.45
CA ARG A 160 -15.98 -8.45 -14.70
C ARG A 160 -15.56 -7.65 -15.93
N GLY A 161 -15.96 -6.37 -16.02
CA GLY A 161 -15.56 -5.48 -17.12
C GLY A 161 -14.07 -5.12 -17.11
N LEU A 162 -13.41 -5.25 -15.96
CA LEU A 162 -11.98 -4.99 -15.77
C LEU A 162 -11.11 -6.26 -15.92
N GLY A 163 -11.70 -7.41 -16.25
CA GLY A 163 -10.96 -8.64 -16.56
C GLY A 163 -10.55 -9.48 -15.34
N THR A 164 -11.26 -9.37 -14.20
CA THR A 164 -10.93 -10.10 -12.96
C THR A 164 -10.86 -11.62 -13.08
N HIS A 165 -11.42 -12.22 -14.14
CA HIS A 165 -11.33 -13.65 -14.40
C HIS A 165 -10.02 -14.11 -15.06
N GLU A 166 -9.24 -13.22 -15.66
CA GLU A 166 -8.01 -13.57 -16.40
C GLU A 166 -6.74 -12.87 -15.90
N THR A 167 -6.88 -11.89 -15.00
CA THR A 167 -5.73 -11.26 -14.34
C THR A 167 -5.32 -12.03 -13.10
N SER A 168 -4.05 -12.42 -13.01
CA SER A 168 -3.55 -13.30 -11.96
C SER A 168 -3.68 -12.75 -10.52
N ARG A 169 -3.97 -11.45 -10.29
CA ARG A 169 -4.06 -10.82 -8.96
C ARG A 169 -4.92 -9.54 -8.97
N PRO A 170 -6.23 -9.57 -8.66
CA PRO A 170 -7.08 -8.39 -8.71
C PRO A 170 -6.90 -7.52 -7.45
N ALA A 171 -5.83 -6.72 -7.38
CA ALA A 171 -5.56 -5.85 -6.23
C ALA A 171 -6.65 -4.78 -6.03
N LEU A 172 -7.32 -4.35 -7.11
CA LEU A 172 -8.46 -3.44 -7.01
C LEU A 172 -9.68 -4.06 -6.31
N LEU A 173 -9.86 -5.39 -6.44
CA LEU A 173 -10.99 -6.07 -5.81
C LEU A 173 -10.84 -6.03 -4.28
N SER A 174 -9.66 -6.36 -3.74
CA SER A 174 -9.42 -6.31 -2.30
C SER A 174 -9.65 -4.92 -1.70
N LEU A 175 -9.32 -3.84 -2.43
CA LEU A 175 -9.55 -2.45 -2.00
C LEU A 175 -11.03 -2.09 -1.85
N LEU A 176 -11.92 -2.75 -2.60
CA LEU A 176 -13.36 -2.48 -2.60
C LEU A 176 -14.16 -3.46 -1.72
N MET A 177 -13.50 -4.48 -1.18
CA MET A 177 -14.14 -5.55 -0.42
C MET A 177 -14.34 -5.17 1.04
N PHE A 178 -15.47 -4.51 1.33
CA PHE A 178 -15.91 -4.20 2.69
C PHE A 178 -16.96 -5.20 3.21
N LEU A 179 -16.96 -6.42 2.68
CA LEU A 179 -17.88 -7.48 3.10
C LEU A 179 -17.36 -8.17 4.38
N PRO A 180 -18.23 -8.45 5.38
CA PRO A 180 -17.83 -9.15 6.60
C PRO A 180 -17.07 -10.46 6.34
N GLU A 181 -17.43 -11.18 5.28
CA GLU A 181 -16.81 -12.45 4.89
C GLU A 181 -15.38 -12.31 4.38
N TYR A 182 -15.00 -11.11 3.91
CA TYR A 182 -13.62 -10.79 3.55
C TYR A 182 -12.88 -10.17 4.74
N LEU A 183 -13.53 -9.25 5.47
CA LEU A 183 -12.93 -8.51 6.57
C LEU A 183 -12.57 -9.41 7.76
N GLN A 184 -13.41 -10.40 8.10
CA GLN A 184 -13.14 -11.29 9.23
C GLN A 184 -11.89 -12.17 9.00
N PRO A 185 -11.73 -12.87 7.86
CA PRO A 185 -10.48 -13.55 7.56
C PRO A 185 -9.29 -12.59 7.48
N LEU A 186 -9.46 -11.40 6.88
CA LEU A 186 -8.40 -10.40 6.79
C LEU A 186 -7.87 -10.00 8.17
N ILE A 187 -8.75 -9.73 9.13
CA ILE A 187 -8.37 -9.39 10.51
C ILE A 187 -7.63 -10.55 11.16
N ARG A 188 -8.14 -11.78 11.04
CA ARG A 188 -7.49 -12.97 11.61
C ARG A 188 -6.09 -13.20 11.05
N ILE A 189 -5.90 -13.00 9.75
CA ILE A 189 -4.58 -13.09 9.10
C ILE A 189 -3.64 -12.06 9.74
N GLY A 190 -4.07 -10.81 9.87
CA GLY A 190 -3.28 -9.76 10.50
C GLY A 190 -2.92 -10.07 11.96
N GLU A 191 -3.86 -10.58 12.75
CA GLU A 191 -3.62 -11.01 14.13
C GLU A 191 -2.58 -12.13 14.20
N SER A 192 -2.75 -13.19 13.39
CA SER A 192 -1.81 -14.31 13.34
C SER A 192 -0.42 -13.90 12.85
N ASP A 193 -0.33 -12.98 11.89
CA ASP A 193 0.95 -12.49 11.36
C ASP A 193 1.73 -11.68 12.40
N VAL A 194 1.03 -10.90 13.23
CA VAL A 194 1.63 -10.17 14.35
C VAL A 194 2.04 -11.13 15.47
N GLU A 195 1.19 -12.10 15.83
CA GLU A 195 1.49 -13.10 16.85
C GLU A 195 2.76 -13.91 16.50
N ALA A 196 2.91 -14.30 15.23
CA ALA A 196 4.08 -15.05 14.76
C ALA A 196 5.41 -14.26 14.84
N ARG A 197 5.34 -12.93 14.89
CA ARG A 197 6.52 -12.02 14.93
C ARG A 197 6.52 -11.12 16.17
N LEU A 198 5.79 -11.51 17.21
CA LEU A 198 5.54 -10.65 18.37
C LEU A 198 6.84 -10.20 19.05
N ASP A 199 7.79 -11.11 19.23
CA ASP A 199 9.08 -10.82 19.88
C ASP A 199 9.89 -9.79 19.10
N GLU A 200 9.93 -9.90 17.76
CA GLU A 200 10.63 -8.96 16.87
C GLU A 200 9.96 -7.58 16.90
N ILE A 201 8.63 -7.53 16.82
CA ILE A 201 7.87 -6.29 16.87
C ILE A 201 8.03 -5.62 18.24
N ALA A 202 7.95 -6.39 19.33
CA ALA A 202 8.12 -5.90 20.68
C ALA A 202 9.51 -5.25 20.85
N ALA A 203 10.58 -5.97 20.47
CA ALA A 203 11.94 -5.44 20.53
C ALA A 203 12.09 -4.13 19.74
N PHE A 204 11.52 -4.08 18.54
CA PHE A 204 11.59 -2.89 17.68
C PHE A 204 10.91 -1.65 18.29
N VAL A 205 9.79 -1.83 19.00
CA VAL A 205 9.00 -0.73 19.57
C VAL A 205 9.52 -0.30 20.94
N THR A 206 10.11 -1.20 21.74
CA THR A 206 10.53 -0.91 23.13
C THR A 206 11.93 -0.34 23.28
N ASP A 207 12.86 -0.63 22.36
CA ASP A 207 14.21 -0.05 22.38
C ASP A 207 14.20 1.45 22.05
#